data_AF-A0A4Q4ZWD7-F1
#
_entry.id   AF-A0A4Q4ZWD7-F1
#
_cell.length_a   1.000
_cell.length_b   1.000
_cell.length_c   1.000
_cell.angle_alpha   90.00
_cell.angle_beta   90.00
_cell.angle_gamma   90.00
#
_symmetry.space_group_name_H-M   'P 1'
#
loop_
_entity.id
_entity.type
_entity.pdbx_description
1 polymer ?
#
loop_
_entity_poly.entity_id
_entity_poly.type
_entity_poly.pdbx_seq_one_letter_code
_entity_poly.pdbx_strand_id
1 'polypeptide(L)'
;MASNSDPVKASEKQFLTTETNPAPAPGQPYDHPGEKRSCHVPAAARAWAVLFVHGACCVAVALAVAFGLDGYMAGDESSPHRVDGKLLLQVSDITTLVSVALVIIRIIVGWWSTIVLWASGRYMLHRAAARTDRKTVSRMIRSKLPPWLQSVRKFPTDFPCWTLSVALLAVLIQAFISPILTGSINWNTTFRISNTAISVSSADPTANFGTWYWYNAQGAFDKRGYLRSAAGYASSAWADPSTVDLHGNSLVGNGCRHIVNDDALPRNSVLVDALLPCINVSSIRWYRLDDEISEDDWPVDGRQLTLVQDDPMYYYQSGVTVVFDVNRLRRGPDTSDRPPPADMFSGTMTVVLLVQRRNYERDPICQELPNTIFGDMRALPYTVRESISTAGDEKCSLIGKIDFTAGVTRSHRATYISPRLVEDTTPIEDVVYEPNPWVWEAIWTMPDLMTMLAVMNTSQVPTYNNIDNYVSSMVRQGYLGAWDMLSRGFDMPESAETYSAFPAEPRLLADVSFARVFTWLGLCLLMTLSGVLILGIVLRADDLTPPETLRGEERMRDVGPQTFLDLMLG
;
A
#
# COMPACT_ATOMS: atom_id res chain seq x y z
N MET A 1 44.98 5.81 -5.68
CA MET A 1 45.25 4.39 -6.02
C MET A 1 44.31 4.01 -7.14
N ALA A 2 44.89 3.74 -8.32
CA ALA A 2 44.16 3.39 -9.54
C ALA A 2 43.66 1.95 -9.46
N SER A 3 42.41 1.70 -9.89
CA SER A 3 41.90 0.35 -10.11
C SER A 3 41.55 0.19 -11.59
N ASN A 4 42.32 -0.67 -12.23
CA ASN A 4 42.23 -1.08 -13.63
C ASN A 4 40.87 -1.73 -13.95
N SER A 5 40.32 -1.32 -15.09
CA SER A 5 39.25 -2.01 -15.81
C SER A 5 39.88 -2.88 -16.90
N ASP A 6 39.77 -4.20 -16.78
CA ASP A 6 40.06 -5.13 -17.88
C ASP A 6 38.78 -5.45 -18.67
N PRO A 7 38.84 -5.49 -20.02
CA PRO A 7 37.68 -5.80 -20.86
C PRO A 7 37.52 -7.30 -21.11
N VAL A 8 36.28 -7.75 -21.02
CA VAL A 8 35.84 -9.12 -21.35
C VAL A 8 35.97 -9.37 -22.86
N LYS A 9 36.79 -10.37 -23.22
CA LYS A 9 36.92 -10.91 -24.57
C LYS A 9 35.64 -11.65 -24.98
N ALA A 10 34.97 -11.14 -26.01
CA ALA A 10 33.94 -11.87 -26.73
C ALA A 10 34.59 -12.87 -27.69
N SER A 11 34.32 -14.17 -27.49
CA SER A 11 34.73 -15.25 -28.39
C SER A 11 33.72 -15.38 -29.51
N GLU A 12 34.11 -14.86 -30.67
CA GLU A 12 33.53 -15.12 -31.99
C GLU A 12 33.63 -16.61 -32.32
N LYS A 13 32.50 -17.29 -32.51
CA LYS A 13 32.43 -18.60 -33.18
C LYS A 13 31.51 -18.49 -34.38
N GLN A 14 32.15 -18.28 -35.52
CA GLN A 14 31.62 -18.51 -36.86
C GLN A 14 31.21 -19.98 -36.99
N PHE A 15 29.98 -20.22 -37.45
CA PHE A 15 29.60 -21.48 -38.09
C PHE A 15 29.00 -21.13 -39.46
N LEU A 16 29.90 -20.99 -40.44
CA LEU A 16 29.59 -21.12 -41.86
C LEU A 16 29.50 -22.62 -42.16
N THR A 17 28.34 -23.10 -42.59
CA THR A 17 28.24 -24.36 -43.32
C THR A 17 27.64 -24.05 -44.68
N THR A 18 28.54 -23.84 -45.63
CA THR A 18 28.27 -23.77 -47.07
C THR A 18 28.00 -25.20 -47.53
N GLU A 19 26.73 -25.55 -47.73
CA GLU A 19 26.35 -26.83 -48.31
C GLU A 19 26.37 -26.69 -49.84
N THR A 20 27.34 -27.36 -50.45
CA THR A 20 27.59 -27.40 -51.89
C THR A 20 26.57 -28.32 -52.56
N ASN A 21 25.73 -27.75 -53.43
CA ASN A 21 24.83 -28.51 -54.30
C ASN A 21 25.62 -29.43 -55.26
N PRO A 22 25.33 -30.74 -55.33
CA PRO A 22 25.79 -31.57 -56.45
C PRO A 22 24.91 -31.35 -57.68
N ALA A 23 25.57 -31.27 -58.84
CA ALA A 23 24.93 -31.20 -60.14
C ALA A 23 24.06 -32.45 -60.42
N PRO A 24 22.91 -32.32 -61.10
CA PRO A 24 21.99 -33.43 -61.34
C PRO A 24 22.50 -34.38 -62.43
N ALA A 25 22.41 -35.67 -62.15
CA ALA A 25 22.57 -36.72 -63.15
C ALA A 25 21.37 -36.72 -64.13
N PRO A 26 21.57 -36.93 -65.43
CA PRO A 26 20.50 -37.00 -66.40
C PRO A 26 19.86 -38.39 -66.39
N GLY A 27 18.55 -38.45 -66.16
CA GLY A 27 17.73 -39.63 -66.42
C GLY A 27 17.11 -40.27 -65.18
N GLN A 28 16.07 -39.64 -64.63
CA GLN A 28 15.03 -40.37 -63.91
C GLN A 28 13.64 -39.94 -64.42
N PRO A 29 12.68 -40.87 -64.55
CA PRO A 29 11.32 -40.55 -65.00
C PRO A 29 10.61 -39.69 -63.95
N TYR A 30 9.89 -38.67 -64.41
CA TYR A 30 9.00 -37.87 -63.58
C TYR A 30 7.88 -38.76 -63.00
N ASP A 31 7.99 -39.11 -61.72
CA ASP A 31 6.83 -39.55 -60.94
C ASP A 31 6.02 -38.30 -60.55
N HIS A 32 4.80 -38.23 -61.06
CA HIS A 32 3.83 -37.21 -60.67
C HIS A 32 3.64 -37.23 -59.14
N PRO A 33 3.81 -36.10 -58.44
CA PRO A 33 3.56 -36.05 -57.01
C PRO A 33 2.08 -36.35 -56.77
N GLY A 34 1.84 -37.44 -56.05
CA GLY A 34 0.52 -37.87 -55.61
C GLY A 34 -0.25 -36.69 -55.03
N GLU A 35 -1.38 -36.42 -55.67
CA GLU A 35 -2.39 -35.45 -55.28
C GLU A 35 -2.74 -35.67 -53.80
N LYS A 36 -2.13 -34.88 -52.91
CA LYS A 36 -2.48 -34.87 -51.48
C LYS A 36 -3.94 -34.47 -51.40
N ARG A 37 -4.82 -35.45 -51.21
CA ARG A 37 -6.25 -35.26 -50.92
C ARG A 37 -6.37 -34.32 -49.72
N SER A 38 -6.51 -33.03 -50.00
CA SER A 38 -6.79 -32.04 -48.97
C SER A 38 -8.18 -32.38 -48.45
N CYS A 39 -8.27 -32.75 -47.17
CA CYS A 39 -9.53 -33.07 -46.53
C CYS A 39 -10.34 -31.76 -46.47
N HIS A 40 -11.20 -31.54 -47.46
CA HIS A 40 -12.02 -30.34 -47.55
C HIS A 40 -13.11 -30.40 -46.47
N VAL A 41 -12.83 -29.78 -45.32
CA VAL A 41 -13.84 -29.53 -44.29
C VAL A 41 -14.98 -28.68 -44.90
N PRO A 42 -16.25 -29.12 -44.82
CA PRO A 42 -17.39 -28.36 -45.34
C PRO A 42 -17.44 -26.94 -44.77
N ALA A 43 -17.84 -25.95 -45.58
CA ALA A 43 -17.90 -24.55 -45.18
C ALA A 43 -18.77 -24.32 -43.93
N ALA A 44 -19.88 -25.05 -43.82
CA ALA A 44 -20.74 -25.04 -42.64
C ALA A 44 -20.02 -25.52 -41.37
N ALA A 45 -19.26 -26.62 -41.46
CA ALA A 45 -18.50 -27.14 -40.32
C ALA A 45 -17.42 -26.14 -39.86
N ARG A 46 -16.78 -25.42 -40.79
CA ARG A 46 -15.84 -24.34 -40.46
C ARG A 46 -16.52 -23.19 -39.72
N ALA A 47 -17.68 -22.74 -40.19
CA ALA A 47 -18.43 -21.66 -39.56
C ALA A 47 -18.86 -22.02 -38.13
N TRP A 48 -19.37 -23.24 -37.91
CA TRP A 48 -19.69 -23.75 -36.58
C TRP A 48 -18.46 -23.85 -35.66
N ALA A 49 -17.33 -24.33 -36.18
CA ALA A 49 -16.09 -24.45 -35.41
C ALA A 49 -15.60 -23.08 -34.91
N VAL A 50 -15.56 -22.06 -35.76
CA VAL A 50 -15.14 -20.69 -35.38
C VAL A 50 -16.04 -20.13 -34.27
N LEU A 51 -17.35 -20.36 -34.38
CA LEU A 51 -18.34 -19.88 -33.40
C LEU A 51 -18.16 -20.54 -32.02
N PHE A 52 -17.97 -21.86 -31.97
CA PHE A 52 -17.75 -22.57 -30.71
C PHE A 52 -16.39 -22.23 -30.08
N VAL A 53 -15.35 -22.10 -30.90
CA VAL A 53 -14.02 -21.67 -30.43
C VAL A 53 -14.11 -20.28 -29.80
N HIS A 54 -14.83 -19.33 -30.41
CA HIS A 54 -15.08 -18.01 -29.82
C HIS A 54 -15.74 -18.14 -28.43
N GLY A 55 -16.86 -18.85 -28.33
CA GLY A 55 -17.57 -19.04 -27.06
C GLY A 55 -16.70 -19.67 -25.99
N ALA A 56 -15.93 -20.71 -26.34
CA ALA A 56 -15.01 -21.39 -25.43
C ALA A 56 -13.89 -20.46 -24.95
N CYS A 57 -13.27 -19.68 -25.84
CA CYS A 57 -12.25 -18.70 -25.48
C CYS A 57 -12.80 -17.62 -24.52
N CYS A 58 -13.99 -17.09 -24.79
CA CYS A 58 -14.62 -16.08 -23.94
C CYS A 58 -14.93 -16.63 -22.54
N VAL A 59 -15.47 -17.86 -22.44
CA VAL A 59 -15.70 -18.54 -21.16
C VAL A 59 -14.38 -18.78 -20.42
N ALA A 60 -13.36 -19.29 -21.11
CA ALA A 60 -12.06 -19.56 -20.50
C ALA A 60 -11.42 -18.29 -19.93
N VAL A 61 -11.44 -17.18 -20.67
CA VAL A 61 -10.90 -15.89 -20.20
C VAL A 61 -11.71 -15.34 -19.03
N ALA A 62 -13.04 -15.39 -19.10
CA ALA A 62 -13.89 -14.91 -17.99
C ALA A 62 -13.62 -15.69 -16.70
N LEU A 63 -13.52 -17.01 -16.79
CA LEU A 63 -13.21 -17.86 -15.64
C LEU A 63 -11.78 -17.63 -15.12
N ALA A 64 -10.80 -17.46 -16.01
CA ALA A 64 -9.42 -17.17 -15.62
C ALA A 64 -9.30 -15.83 -14.88
N VAL A 65 -10.02 -14.79 -15.33
CA VAL A 65 -10.04 -13.48 -14.64
C VAL A 65 -10.80 -13.60 -13.32
N ALA A 66 -12.00 -14.19 -13.32
CA ALA A 66 -12.84 -14.28 -12.13
C ALA A 66 -12.27 -15.14 -11.00
N PHE A 67 -11.61 -16.25 -11.33
CA PHE A 67 -11.11 -17.21 -10.32
C PHE A 67 -9.59 -17.26 -10.21
N GLY A 68 -8.86 -16.88 -11.26
CA GLY A 68 -7.40 -16.91 -11.26
C GLY A 68 -6.77 -15.59 -10.84
N LEU A 69 -7.43 -14.45 -11.08
CA LEU A 69 -6.90 -13.14 -10.73
C LEU A 69 -7.49 -12.55 -9.46
N ASP A 70 -8.72 -12.88 -9.09
CA ASP A 70 -9.32 -12.34 -7.87
C ASP A 70 -8.51 -12.76 -6.62
N GLY A 71 -8.08 -11.78 -5.83
CA GLY A 71 -7.21 -11.99 -4.67
C GLY A 71 -5.73 -12.27 -5.01
N TYR A 72 -5.33 -12.27 -6.28
CA TYR A 72 -3.93 -12.46 -6.65
C TYR A 72 -3.07 -11.25 -6.24
N MET A 73 -1.95 -11.52 -5.58
CA MET A 73 -0.99 -10.50 -5.15
C MET A 73 0.15 -10.36 -6.17
N ALA A 74 0.03 -9.40 -7.08
CA ALA A 74 1.05 -9.10 -8.07
C ALA A 74 2.28 -8.42 -7.44
N GLY A 75 3.43 -8.61 -8.10
CA GLY A 75 4.63 -7.83 -7.81
C GLY A 75 4.47 -6.38 -8.23
N ASP A 76 5.10 -5.49 -7.47
CA ASP A 76 5.36 -4.11 -7.88
C ASP A 76 6.52 -4.06 -8.91
N GLU A 77 6.74 -2.92 -9.56
CA GLU A 77 7.85 -2.67 -10.49
C GLU A 77 9.22 -2.93 -9.85
N SER A 78 9.33 -2.70 -8.54
CA SER A 78 10.52 -2.98 -7.74
C SER A 78 10.75 -4.46 -7.41
N SER A 79 9.72 -5.30 -7.57
CA SER A 79 9.77 -6.72 -7.17
C SER A 79 10.48 -7.59 -8.20
N PRO A 80 11.37 -8.52 -7.79
CA PRO A 80 11.95 -9.48 -8.72
C PRO A 80 10.88 -10.41 -9.27
N HIS A 81 11.01 -10.80 -10.55
CA HIS A 81 10.04 -11.67 -11.23
C HIS A 81 10.01 -13.11 -10.67
N ARG A 82 10.94 -13.46 -9.78
CA ARG A 82 10.99 -14.77 -9.13
C ARG A 82 11.18 -14.59 -7.63
N VAL A 83 10.19 -15.02 -6.85
CA VAL A 83 10.19 -14.98 -5.38
C VAL A 83 9.88 -16.39 -4.89
N ASP A 84 10.68 -16.90 -3.95
CA ASP A 84 10.55 -18.27 -3.42
C ASP A 84 10.57 -19.37 -4.49
N GLY A 85 11.34 -19.17 -5.56
CA GLY A 85 11.45 -20.11 -6.68
C GLY A 85 10.24 -20.12 -7.63
N LYS A 86 9.17 -19.38 -7.33
CA LYS A 86 7.96 -19.23 -8.15
C LYS A 86 8.01 -17.96 -8.99
N LEU A 87 7.42 -18.01 -10.18
CA LEU A 87 7.24 -16.83 -11.02
C LEU A 87 6.18 -15.92 -10.38
N LEU A 88 6.57 -14.68 -10.14
CA LEU A 88 5.70 -13.63 -9.66
C LEU A 88 5.34 -12.72 -10.83
N LEU A 89 4.09 -12.79 -11.27
CA LEU A 89 3.59 -11.90 -12.32
C LEU A 89 3.42 -10.48 -11.77
N GLN A 90 3.89 -9.51 -12.53
CA GLN A 90 3.63 -8.09 -12.31
C GLN A 90 2.29 -7.68 -12.94
N VAL A 91 1.80 -6.49 -12.59
CA VAL A 91 0.57 -5.93 -13.19
C VAL A 91 0.70 -5.77 -14.71
N SER A 92 1.88 -5.36 -15.19
CA SER A 92 2.21 -5.24 -16.61
C SER A 92 2.09 -6.59 -17.35
N ASP A 93 2.58 -7.68 -16.75
CA ASP A 93 2.48 -9.03 -17.32
C ASP A 93 1.03 -9.47 -17.45
N ILE A 94 0.24 -9.29 -16.39
CA ILE A 94 -1.16 -9.72 -16.33
C ILE A 94 -2.00 -8.94 -17.32
N THR A 95 -1.86 -7.62 -17.34
CA THR A 95 -2.59 -6.75 -18.29
C THR A 95 -2.20 -7.05 -19.74
N THR A 96 -0.94 -7.40 -20.01
CA THR A 96 -0.49 -7.84 -21.32
C THR A 96 -1.12 -9.17 -21.71
N LEU A 97 -1.15 -10.17 -20.82
CA LEU A 97 -1.79 -11.46 -21.08
C LEU A 97 -3.29 -11.31 -21.37
N VAL A 98 -4.00 -10.49 -20.60
CA VAL A 98 -5.42 -10.18 -20.85
C VAL A 98 -5.60 -9.49 -22.21
N SER A 99 -4.71 -8.56 -22.56
CA SER A 99 -4.75 -7.87 -23.86
C SER A 99 -4.50 -8.81 -25.03
N VAL A 100 -3.53 -9.72 -24.92
CA VAL A 100 -3.25 -10.75 -25.93
C VAL A 100 -4.46 -11.67 -26.11
N ALA A 101 -5.08 -12.12 -25.01
CA ALA A 101 -6.29 -12.94 -25.07
C ALA A 101 -7.46 -12.20 -25.77
N LEU A 102 -7.64 -10.92 -25.46
CA LEU A 102 -8.65 -10.08 -26.12
C LEU A 102 -8.38 -9.88 -27.62
N VAL A 103 -7.11 -9.75 -28.03
CA VAL A 103 -6.72 -9.67 -29.45
C VAL A 103 -7.04 -10.97 -30.18
N ILE A 104 -6.73 -12.13 -29.59
CA ILE A 104 -7.07 -13.44 -30.16
C ILE A 104 -8.59 -13.56 -30.36
N ILE A 105 -9.38 -13.20 -29.34
CA ILE A 105 -10.84 -13.19 -29.43
C ILE A 105 -11.30 -12.26 -30.56
N ARG A 106 -10.75 -11.05 -30.68
CA ARG A 106 -11.08 -10.10 -31.76
C ARG A 106 -10.78 -10.66 -33.15
N ILE A 107 -9.67 -11.39 -33.34
CA ILE A 107 -9.36 -12.03 -34.63
C ILE A 107 -10.41 -13.09 -34.98
N ILE A 108 -10.77 -13.93 -34.01
CA ILE A 108 -11.81 -14.96 -34.17
C ILE A 108 -13.16 -14.30 -34.51
N VAL A 109 -13.52 -13.23 -33.80
CA VAL A 109 -14.71 -12.42 -34.07
C VAL A 109 -14.66 -11.81 -35.47
N GLY A 110 -13.50 -11.31 -35.91
CA GLY A 110 -13.32 -10.73 -37.25
C GLY A 110 -13.54 -11.76 -38.37
N TRP A 111 -12.97 -12.96 -38.22
CA TRP A 111 -13.21 -14.08 -39.14
C TRP A 111 -14.69 -14.47 -39.18
N TRP A 112 -15.30 -14.62 -38.01
CA TRP A 112 -16.73 -14.92 -37.89
C TRP A 112 -17.60 -13.85 -38.56
N SER A 113 -17.34 -12.57 -38.26
CA SER A 113 -18.09 -11.44 -38.79
C SER A 113 -18.01 -11.37 -40.32
N THR A 114 -16.84 -11.68 -40.88
CA THR A 114 -16.63 -11.74 -42.34
C THR A 114 -17.50 -12.83 -42.97
N ILE A 115 -17.52 -14.03 -42.39
CA ILE A 115 -18.36 -15.15 -42.85
C ILE A 115 -19.84 -14.76 -42.80
N VAL A 116 -20.30 -14.21 -41.66
CA VAL A 116 -21.70 -13.83 -41.48
C VAL A 116 -22.09 -12.72 -42.44
N LEU A 117 -21.32 -11.63 -42.52
CA LEU A 117 -21.62 -10.50 -43.41
C LEU A 117 -21.74 -10.96 -44.87
N TRP A 118 -20.80 -11.79 -45.30
CA TRP A 118 -20.79 -12.32 -46.64
C TRP A 118 -21.99 -13.24 -46.93
N ALA A 119 -22.26 -14.20 -46.04
CA ALA A 119 -23.36 -15.14 -46.20
C ALA A 119 -24.73 -14.44 -46.14
N SER A 120 -24.84 -13.43 -45.28
CA SER A 120 -26.01 -12.59 -45.16
C SER A 120 -26.24 -11.73 -46.40
N GLY A 121 -25.18 -11.15 -46.97
CA GLY A 121 -25.24 -10.41 -48.23
C GLY A 121 -25.76 -11.28 -49.37
N ARG A 122 -25.29 -12.53 -49.45
CA ARG A 122 -25.80 -13.52 -50.41
C ARG A 122 -27.24 -13.89 -50.20
N TYR A 123 -27.61 -14.23 -48.97
CA TYR A 123 -28.98 -14.56 -48.63
C TYR A 123 -29.94 -13.42 -49.04
N MET A 124 -29.55 -12.17 -48.77
CA MET A 124 -30.31 -10.99 -49.18
C MET A 124 -30.37 -10.82 -50.71
N LEU A 125 -29.27 -11.09 -51.42
CA LEU A 125 -29.23 -11.05 -52.89
C LEU A 125 -30.13 -12.13 -53.52
N HIS A 126 -30.06 -13.38 -53.04
CA HIS A 126 -30.93 -14.47 -53.49
C HIS A 126 -32.40 -14.16 -53.24
N ARG A 127 -32.73 -13.63 -52.05
CA ARG A 127 -34.11 -13.24 -51.71
C ARG A 127 -34.61 -12.05 -52.54
N ALA A 128 -33.76 -11.06 -52.81
CA ALA A 128 -34.12 -9.90 -53.62
C ALA A 128 -34.29 -10.25 -55.10
N ALA A 129 -33.46 -11.16 -55.63
CA ALA A 129 -33.61 -11.72 -56.97
C ALA A 129 -34.95 -12.46 -57.12
N ALA A 130 -35.37 -13.20 -56.09
CA ALA A 130 -36.66 -13.89 -56.06
C ALA A 130 -37.87 -12.94 -55.95
N ARG A 131 -37.70 -11.73 -55.39
CA ARG A 131 -38.78 -10.73 -55.21
C ARG A 131 -38.86 -9.66 -56.31
N THR A 132 -38.06 -9.74 -57.37
CA THR A 132 -38.08 -8.79 -58.52
C THR A 132 -37.78 -7.32 -58.17
N ASP A 133 -37.13 -7.04 -57.04
CA ASP A 133 -36.85 -5.65 -56.59
C ASP A 133 -35.37 -5.28 -56.72
N ARG A 134 -34.87 -5.34 -57.97
CA ARG A 134 -33.46 -5.08 -58.34
C ARG A 134 -33.03 -3.63 -58.06
N LYS A 135 -33.98 -2.69 -58.06
CA LYS A 135 -33.76 -1.25 -57.78
C LYS A 135 -33.38 -1.00 -56.32
N THR A 136 -33.94 -1.77 -55.38
CA THR A 136 -33.67 -1.62 -53.95
C THR A 136 -32.27 -2.11 -53.57
N VAL A 137 -31.79 -3.20 -54.19
CA VAL A 137 -30.41 -3.70 -54.00
C VAL A 137 -29.36 -2.73 -54.55
N SER A 138 -29.57 -2.22 -55.78
CA SER A 138 -28.67 -1.22 -56.37
C SER A 138 -28.59 0.05 -55.52
N ARG A 139 -29.72 0.47 -54.94
CA ARG A 139 -29.77 1.64 -54.06
C ARG A 139 -29.07 1.39 -52.72
N MET A 140 -29.14 0.18 -52.13
CA MET A 140 -28.37 -0.19 -50.93
C MET A 140 -26.87 -0.15 -51.18
N ILE A 141 -26.40 -0.73 -52.30
CA ILE A 141 -24.97 -0.73 -52.66
C ILE A 141 -24.47 0.71 -52.85
N ARG A 142 -25.27 1.58 -53.49
CA ARG A 142 -24.91 2.98 -53.75
C ARG A 142 -24.89 3.85 -52.49
N SER A 143 -25.75 3.55 -51.52
CA SER A 143 -25.90 4.36 -50.30
C SER A 143 -25.10 3.86 -49.10
N LYS A 144 -24.49 2.67 -49.20
CA LYS A 144 -23.71 2.01 -48.13
C LYS A 144 -24.46 1.86 -46.80
N LEU A 145 -25.79 2.00 -46.80
CA LEU A 145 -26.63 1.95 -45.60
C LEU A 145 -27.70 0.86 -45.74
N PRO A 146 -27.99 0.09 -44.67
CA PRO A 146 -29.10 -0.83 -44.64
C PRO A 146 -30.46 -0.14 -44.89
N PRO A 147 -31.47 -0.82 -45.47
CA PRO A 147 -32.75 -0.22 -45.87
C PRO A 147 -33.53 0.46 -44.74
N TRP A 148 -33.39 -0.04 -43.51
CA TRP A 148 -34.16 0.41 -42.35
C TRP A 148 -33.65 1.74 -41.77
N LEU A 149 -32.36 2.07 -41.97
CA LEU A 149 -31.80 3.38 -41.60
C LEU A 149 -32.25 4.51 -42.54
N GLN A 150 -32.73 4.17 -43.74
CA GLN A 150 -33.21 5.14 -44.74
C GLN A 150 -34.69 5.47 -44.60
N SER A 151 -35.47 4.65 -43.89
CA SER A 151 -36.88 4.90 -43.65
C SER A 151 -37.35 4.19 -42.38
N VAL A 152 -37.62 4.98 -41.34
CA VAL A 152 -38.09 4.52 -40.01
C VAL A 152 -39.41 3.73 -40.09
N ARG A 153 -40.15 3.84 -41.20
CA ARG A 153 -41.41 3.12 -41.46
C ARG A 153 -41.25 1.71 -42.05
N LYS A 154 -40.03 1.24 -42.35
CA LYS A 154 -39.78 -0.10 -42.89
C LYS A 154 -39.00 -0.96 -41.90
N PHE A 155 -39.58 -1.19 -40.73
CA PHE A 155 -39.07 -2.23 -39.82
C PHE A 155 -39.19 -3.61 -40.50
N PRO A 156 -38.19 -4.50 -40.35
CA PRO A 156 -38.31 -5.86 -40.86
C PRO A 156 -39.50 -6.56 -40.21
N THR A 157 -40.46 -7.04 -41.01
CA THR A 157 -41.59 -7.84 -40.52
C THR A 157 -41.24 -9.33 -40.47
N ASP A 158 -40.24 -9.75 -41.25
CA ASP A 158 -39.92 -11.16 -41.47
C ASP A 158 -38.88 -11.62 -40.43
N PHE A 159 -39.17 -12.71 -39.70
CA PHE A 159 -38.29 -13.27 -38.65
C PHE A 159 -36.81 -13.40 -39.07
N PRO A 160 -36.46 -13.93 -40.27
CA PRO A 160 -35.06 -14.04 -40.69
C PRO A 160 -34.33 -12.70 -40.84
N CYS A 161 -35.05 -11.64 -41.23
CA CYS A 161 -34.47 -10.30 -41.35
C CYS A 161 -34.20 -9.70 -39.96
N TRP A 162 -35.07 -9.97 -38.98
CA TRP A 162 -34.84 -9.61 -37.59
C TRP A 162 -33.63 -10.31 -36.99
N THR A 163 -33.53 -11.63 -37.17
CA THR A 163 -32.38 -12.42 -36.70
C THR A 163 -31.07 -11.90 -37.30
N LEU A 164 -31.09 -11.56 -38.59
CA LEU A 164 -29.94 -10.98 -39.27
C LEU A 164 -29.54 -9.62 -38.68
N SER A 165 -30.50 -8.71 -38.48
CA SER A 165 -30.24 -7.41 -37.88
C SER A 165 -29.67 -7.50 -36.46
N VAL A 166 -30.19 -8.42 -35.64
CA VAL A 166 -29.71 -8.64 -34.27
C VAL A 166 -28.28 -9.16 -34.27
N ALA A 167 -27.92 -10.11 -35.14
CA ALA A 167 -26.55 -10.60 -35.18
C ALA A 167 -25.55 -9.56 -35.69
N LEU A 168 -25.94 -8.75 -36.67
CA LEU A 168 -25.11 -7.63 -37.13
C LEU A 168 -24.89 -6.59 -36.01
N LEU A 169 -25.93 -6.32 -35.21
CA LEU A 169 -25.81 -5.46 -34.03
C LEU A 169 -24.91 -6.11 -32.96
N ALA A 170 -25.04 -7.41 -32.72
CA ALA A 170 -24.19 -8.13 -31.79
C ALA A 170 -22.71 -8.08 -32.22
N VAL A 171 -22.43 -8.27 -33.51
CA VAL A 171 -21.09 -8.09 -34.10
C VAL A 171 -20.56 -6.67 -33.90
N LEU A 172 -21.41 -5.65 -34.09
CA LEU A 172 -21.02 -4.26 -33.85
C LEU A 172 -20.65 -4.02 -32.38
N ILE A 173 -21.49 -4.48 -31.44
CA ILE A 173 -21.26 -4.35 -30.00
C ILE A 173 -19.93 -5.02 -29.62
N GLN A 174 -19.65 -6.22 -30.15
CA GLN A 174 -18.41 -6.95 -29.86
C GLN A 174 -17.13 -6.15 -30.12
N ALA A 175 -17.12 -5.23 -31.08
CA ALA A 175 -15.97 -4.38 -31.36
C ALA A 175 -15.61 -3.44 -30.18
N PHE A 176 -16.56 -3.16 -29.29
CA PHE A 176 -16.43 -2.12 -28.25
C PHE A 176 -16.46 -2.65 -26.81
N ILE A 177 -16.63 -3.95 -26.58
CA ILE A 177 -16.80 -4.48 -25.20
C ILE A 177 -15.48 -4.76 -24.46
N SER A 178 -14.33 -4.77 -25.13
CA SER A 178 -13.03 -5.08 -24.48
C SER A 178 -12.73 -4.24 -23.22
N PRO A 179 -13.04 -2.92 -23.18
CA PRO A 179 -12.85 -2.11 -21.97
C PRO A 179 -13.61 -2.60 -20.73
N ILE A 180 -14.72 -3.33 -20.90
CA ILE A 180 -15.51 -3.86 -19.78
C ILE A 180 -14.68 -4.91 -19.02
N LEU A 181 -13.97 -5.78 -19.75
CA LEU A 181 -13.11 -6.80 -19.13
C LEU A 181 -11.82 -6.20 -18.59
N THR A 182 -11.14 -5.34 -19.34
CA THR A 182 -9.88 -4.73 -18.83
C THR A 182 -10.13 -3.84 -17.64
N GLY A 183 -11.27 -3.12 -17.61
CA GLY A 183 -11.71 -2.34 -16.47
C GLY A 183 -12.37 -3.15 -15.35
N SER A 184 -12.41 -4.48 -15.44
CA SER A 184 -12.94 -5.33 -14.37
C SER A 184 -11.93 -5.61 -13.27
N ILE A 185 -10.63 -5.39 -13.52
CA ILE A 185 -9.55 -5.66 -12.58
C ILE A 185 -9.11 -4.33 -11.95
N ASN A 186 -9.30 -4.19 -10.65
CA ASN A 186 -8.75 -3.10 -9.87
C ASN A 186 -7.49 -3.58 -9.15
N TRP A 187 -6.49 -2.70 -9.02
CA TRP A 187 -5.25 -3.00 -8.31
C TRP A 187 -5.19 -2.18 -7.03
N ASN A 188 -5.37 -2.84 -5.89
CA ASN A 188 -5.32 -2.22 -4.58
C ASN A 188 -3.92 -2.41 -3.97
N THR A 189 -3.41 -1.38 -3.30
CA THR A 189 -2.12 -1.49 -2.60
C THR A 189 -2.24 -2.42 -1.41
N THR A 190 -1.32 -3.37 -1.30
CA THR A 190 -1.21 -4.28 -0.16
C THR A 190 0.25 -4.63 0.06
N PHE A 191 0.53 -5.49 1.04
CA PHE A 191 1.87 -6.02 1.27
C PHE A 191 1.79 -7.49 1.65
N ARG A 192 2.92 -8.17 1.49
CA ARG A 192 3.10 -9.53 1.98
C ARG A 192 4.34 -9.55 2.85
N ILE A 193 4.21 -10.08 4.07
CA ILE A 193 5.36 -10.28 4.94
C ILE A 193 6.18 -11.43 4.35
N SER A 194 7.48 -11.19 4.17
CA SER A 194 8.40 -12.18 3.65
C SER A 194 8.52 -13.36 4.61
N ASN A 195 8.72 -14.56 4.07
CA ASN A 195 8.97 -15.74 4.90
C ASN A 195 10.47 -15.89 5.26
N THR A 196 11.33 -15.09 4.65
CA THR A 196 12.76 -15.09 4.90
C THR A 196 13.11 -14.03 5.94
N ALA A 197 13.63 -14.48 7.07
CA ALA A 197 14.18 -13.58 8.07
C ALA A 197 15.47 -12.93 7.55
N ILE A 198 15.63 -11.64 7.82
CA ILE A 198 16.89 -10.93 7.71
C ILE A 198 17.38 -10.59 9.11
N SER A 199 18.71 -10.55 9.26
CA SER A 199 19.35 -10.12 10.49
C SER A 199 19.39 -8.60 10.52
N VAL A 200 18.78 -7.98 11.54
CA VAL A 200 18.91 -6.55 11.80
C VAL A 200 19.66 -6.31 13.11
N SER A 201 20.29 -5.15 13.19
CA SER A 201 21.06 -4.77 14.38
C SER A 201 20.12 -4.63 15.57
N SER A 202 20.46 -5.27 16.69
CA SER A 202 19.67 -5.11 17.91
C SER A 202 19.85 -3.73 18.52
N ALA A 203 18.83 -3.31 19.24
CA ALA A 203 18.87 -2.22 20.20
C ALA A 203 18.88 -2.75 21.65
N ASP A 204 19.36 -3.98 21.84
CA ASP A 204 19.51 -4.62 23.14
C ASP A 204 20.74 -4.05 23.86
N PRO A 205 20.56 -3.45 25.04
CA PRO A 205 21.58 -2.62 25.66
C PRO A 205 22.73 -3.46 26.22
N THR A 206 23.86 -3.37 25.54
CA THR A 206 25.16 -3.52 26.19
C THR A 206 25.80 -2.15 26.24
N ALA A 207 25.65 -1.45 27.36
CA ALA A 207 26.05 -0.06 27.43
C ALA A 207 27.59 0.14 27.29
N ASN A 208 27.99 1.10 26.45
CA ASN A 208 29.29 1.72 26.35
C ASN A 208 29.50 2.65 27.56
N PHE A 209 30.13 2.10 28.60
CA PHE A 209 30.37 2.87 29.81
C PHE A 209 31.40 3.99 29.67
N GLY A 210 32.23 3.96 28.61
CA GLY A 210 33.18 5.02 28.32
C GLY A 210 32.49 6.33 27.92
N THR A 211 31.42 6.26 27.11
CA THR A 211 30.62 7.44 26.76
C THR A 211 29.69 7.87 27.90
N TRP A 212 29.18 6.90 28.68
CA TRP A 212 28.39 7.16 29.89
C TRP A 212 29.14 7.99 30.94
N TYR A 213 30.43 7.69 31.15
CA TYR A 213 31.27 8.47 32.06
C TYR A 213 31.26 9.96 31.71
N TRP A 214 31.46 10.30 30.43
CA TRP A 214 31.49 11.68 29.98
C TRP A 214 30.13 12.37 30.10
N TYR A 215 29.04 11.67 29.80
CA TYR A 215 27.67 12.17 30.02
C TYR A 215 27.44 12.61 31.47
N ASN A 216 28.00 11.89 32.45
CA ASN A 216 27.91 12.27 33.86
C ASN A 216 28.95 13.33 34.25
N ALA A 217 30.20 13.20 33.81
CA ALA A 217 31.31 14.07 34.19
C ALA A 217 31.17 15.51 33.67
N GLN A 218 30.64 15.69 32.46
CA GLN A 218 30.44 17.02 31.87
C GLN A 218 29.17 17.72 32.37
N GLY A 219 28.30 17.00 33.09
CA GLY A 219 27.08 17.53 33.68
C GLY A 219 26.14 18.14 32.63
N ALA A 220 25.65 19.35 32.91
CA ALA A 220 24.60 19.98 32.11
C ALA A 220 24.96 20.26 30.65
N PHE A 221 26.26 20.45 30.34
CA PHE A 221 26.68 20.83 28.99
C PHE A 221 26.35 19.72 27.96
N ASP A 222 26.80 18.50 28.21
CA ASP A 222 26.53 17.35 27.33
C ASP A 222 25.06 16.95 27.34
N LYS A 223 24.43 16.97 28.53
CA LYS A 223 23.03 16.56 28.70
C LYS A 223 22.06 17.38 27.84
N ARG A 224 22.37 18.65 27.54
CA ARG A 224 21.57 19.49 26.63
C ARG A 224 21.55 18.96 25.20
N GLY A 225 22.67 18.42 24.71
CA GLY A 225 22.75 17.81 23.39
C GLY A 225 21.87 16.58 23.30
N TYR A 226 21.98 15.70 24.29
CA TYR A 226 21.18 14.50 24.42
C TYR A 226 19.68 14.80 24.59
N LEU A 227 19.31 15.78 25.42
CA LEU A 227 17.93 16.21 25.59
C LEU A 227 17.27 16.63 24.27
N ARG A 228 18.01 17.37 23.42
CA ARG A 228 17.52 17.76 22.08
C ARG A 228 17.32 16.56 21.16
N SER A 229 18.23 15.58 21.20
CA SER A 229 18.07 14.32 20.47
C SER A 229 16.85 13.55 20.95
N ALA A 230 16.64 13.47 22.26
CA ALA A 230 15.47 12.83 22.86
C ALA A 230 14.15 13.49 22.41
N ALA A 231 14.11 14.83 22.33
CA ALA A 231 12.96 15.55 21.80
C ALA A 231 12.71 15.25 20.31
N GLY A 232 13.78 15.14 19.52
CA GLY A 232 13.70 14.69 18.12
C GLY A 232 13.14 13.28 17.99
N TYR A 233 13.59 12.36 18.84
CA TYR A 233 13.11 10.98 18.90
C TYR A 233 11.64 10.91 19.31
N ALA A 234 11.24 11.52 20.43
CA ALA A 234 9.84 11.60 20.85
C ALA A 234 8.93 12.16 19.74
N SER A 235 9.36 13.24 19.07
CA SER A 235 8.62 13.83 17.96
C SER A 235 8.51 12.87 16.78
N SER A 236 9.60 12.21 16.38
CA SER A 236 9.54 11.24 15.28
C SER A 236 8.68 10.01 15.59
N ALA A 237 8.59 9.63 16.86
CA ALA A 237 7.81 8.48 17.31
C ALA A 237 6.31 8.78 17.42
N TRP A 238 5.91 10.04 17.66
CA TRP A 238 4.53 10.37 18.05
C TRP A 238 3.87 11.52 17.28
N ALA A 239 4.60 12.26 16.45
CA ALA A 239 4.05 13.39 15.71
C ALA A 239 3.30 13.00 14.42
N ASP A 240 3.12 11.70 14.13
CA ASP A 240 2.33 11.23 12.99
C ASP A 240 0.87 10.98 13.42
N PRO A 241 -0.07 11.89 13.06
CA PRO A 241 -1.48 11.76 13.44
C PRO A 241 -2.19 10.58 12.76
N SER A 242 -1.58 9.94 11.76
CA SER A 242 -2.13 8.71 11.16
C SER A 242 -1.91 7.46 12.03
N THR A 243 -1.09 7.57 13.08
CA THR A 243 -0.73 6.46 13.98
C THR A 243 -1.22 6.69 15.41
N VAL A 244 -1.88 7.82 15.69
CA VAL A 244 -2.30 8.24 17.03
C VAL A 244 -3.76 8.72 16.98
N ASP A 245 -4.57 8.32 17.95
CA ASP A 245 -5.97 8.72 18.05
C ASP A 245 -6.15 10.12 18.69
N LEU A 246 -7.39 10.58 18.82
CA LEU A 246 -7.71 11.88 19.44
C LEU A 246 -7.38 11.94 20.95
N HIS A 247 -7.14 10.80 21.58
CA HIS A 247 -6.75 10.70 22.99
C HIS A 247 -5.23 10.52 23.15
N GLY A 248 -4.45 10.58 22.07
CA GLY A 248 -3.01 10.40 22.13
C GLY A 248 -2.58 8.95 22.36
N ASN A 249 -3.46 7.98 22.10
CA ASN A 249 -3.19 6.54 22.13
C ASN A 249 -2.82 6.03 20.73
N SER A 250 -2.05 4.96 20.66
CA SER A 250 -1.67 4.38 19.38
C SER A 250 -2.87 3.74 18.67
N LEU A 251 -2.96 3.91 17.35
CA LEU A 251 -3.95 3.25 16.49
C LEU A 251 -3.51 1.88 15.97
N VAL A 252 -2.23 1.54 16.15
CA VAL A 252 -1.58 0.40 15.47
C VAL A 252 -0.99 -0.62 16.43
N GLY A 253 -0.87 -0.29 17.72
CA GLY A 253 -0.31 -1.14 18.75
C GLY A 253 -0.64 -0.62 20.15
N ASN A 254 0.18 -0.98 21.13
CA ASN A 254 -0.03 -0.62 22.55
C ASN A 254 0.64 0.68 23.00
N GLY A 255 1.31 1.39 22.09
CA GLY A 255 2.05 2.61 22.37
C GLY A 255 3.46 2.40 22.90
N CYS A 256 3.97 1.17 22.99
CA CYS A 256 5.37 0.90 23.33
C CYS A 256 6.20 0.92 22.05
N ARG A 257 6.75 2.11 21.78
CA ARG A 257 7.46 2.47 20.54
C ARG A 257 8.96 2.60 20.80
N HIS A 258 9.75 2.15 19.84
CA HIS A 258 11.20 2.26 19.87
C HIS A 258 11.73 2.72 18.51
N ILE A 259 12.68 3.66 18.53
CA ILE A 259 13.41 4.03 17.31
C ILE A 259 14.59 3.07 17.09
N VAL A 260 14.33 2.01 16.33
CA VAL A 260 15.34 1.05 15.86
C VAL A 260 16.34 1.67 14.90
N ASN A 261 17.45 0.99 14.66
CA ASN A 261 18.52 1.42 13.77
C ASN A 261 18.03 1.68 12.33
N ASP A 262 18.88 2.34 11.54
CA ASP A 262 18.59 2.72 10.16
C ASP A 262 18.63 1.50 9.20
N ASP A 263 17.96 0.41 9.59
CA ASP A 263 17.90 -0.87 8.85
C ASP A 263 17.10 -0.73 7.53
N ALA A 264 16.47 0.43 7.31
CA ALA A 264 15.73 0.80 6.11
C ALA A 264 14.60 -0.18 5.73
N LEU A 265 14.04 -0.88 6.72
CA LEU A 265 12.94 -1.81 6.49
C LEU A 265 11.64 -1.04 6.18
N PRO A 266 10.81 -1.54 5.25
CA PRO A 266 9.57 -0.87 4.91
C PRO A 266 8.55 -0.96 6.05
N ARG A 267 7.59 -0.04 6.05
CA ARG A 267 6.41 -0.09 6.94
C ARG A 267 5.70 -1.44 6.82
N ASN A 268 5.17 -1.93 7.93
CA ASN A 268 4.54 -3.23 8.13
C ASN A 268 5.48 -4.43 8.14
N SER A 269 6.80 -4.22 8.05
CA SER A 269 7.76 -5.27 8.36
C SER A 269 7.59 -5.71 9.81
N VAL A 270 7.93 -6.96 10.11
CA VAL A 270 7.80 -7.51 11.46
C VAL A 270 9.18 -7.72 12.06
N LEU A 271 9.38 -7.28 13.29
CA LEU A 271 10.56 -7.54 14.09
C LEU A 271 10.18 -8.50 15.22
N VAL A 272 11.00 -9.53 15.45
CA VAL A 272 10.70 -10.60 16.42
C VAL A 272 11.66 -10.53 17.60
N ASP A 273 11.10 -10.76 18.79
CA ASP A 273 11.77 -10.79 20.10
C ASP A 273 12.56 -9.51 20.43
N ALA A 274 12.03 -8.36 19.99
CA ALA A 274 12.65 -7.06 20.19
C ALA A 274 12.39 -6.50 21.59
N LEU A 275 13.43 -5.95 22.22
CA LEU A 275 13.30 -5.17 23.44
C LEU A 275 12.84 -3.74 23.12
N LEU A 276 11.76 -3.30 23.76
CA LEU A 276 11.13 -2.00 23.52
C LEU A 276 10.89 -1.28 24.85
N PRO A 277 11.13 0.05 24.96
CA PRO A 277 10.70 0.78 26.14
C PRO A 277 9.18 0.85 26.18
N CYS A 278 8.64 0.72 27.40
CA CYS A 278 7.20 0.67 27.59
C CYS A 278 6.80 1.36 28.88
N ILE A 279 5.69 2.10 28.82
CA ILE A 279 5.12 2.82 29.95
C ILE A 279 3.60 2.79 29.86
N ASN A 280 2.96 2.44 30.96
CA ASN A 280 1.51 2.44 31.09
C ASN A 280 1.09 3.35 32.24
N VAL A 281 0.38 4.43 31.89
CA VAL A 281 -0.23 5.35 32.84
C VAL A 281 -1.59 4.78 33.21
N SER A 282 -1.67 4.24 34.42
CA SER A 282 -2.87 3.58 34.94
C SER A 282 -3.92 4.57 35.45
N SER A 283 -3.48 5.67 36.06
CA SER A 283 -4.40 6.68 36.62
C SER A 283 -3.73 8.05 36.75
N ILE A 284 -4.52 9.11 36.64
CA ILE A 284 -4.14 10.49 37.00
C ILE A 284 -5.22 11.02 37.95
N ARG A 285 -4.81 11.50 39.11
CA ARG A 285 -5.68 12.11 40.11
C ARG A 285 -5.23 13.53 40.41
N TRP A 286 -6.00 14.51 39.93
CA TRP A 286 -5.79 15.92 40.27
C TRP A 286 -6.34 16.26 41.65
N TYR A 287 -5.63 17.12 42.38
CA TYR A 287 -6.11 17.63 43.66
C TYR A 287 -7.34 18.52 43.48
N ARG A 288 -8.32 18.33 44.37
CA ARG A 288 -9.56 19.11 44.47
C ARG A 288 -9.47 20.12 45.61
N LEU A 289 -10.46 21.03 45.68
CA LEU A 289 -10.48 22.11 46.67
C LEU A 289 -10.45 21.60 48.12
N ASP A 290 -11.07 20.45 48.36
CA ASP A 290 -11.17 19.82 49.68
C ASP A 290 -9.99 18.88 49.99
N ASP A 291 -9.08 18.65 49.03
CA ASP A 291 -7.95 17.74 49.22
C ASP A 291 -6.81 18.44 50.00
N GLU A 292 -6.27 17.74 50.99
CA GLU A 292 -5.04 18.16 51.67
C GLU A 292 -3.84 17.82 50.78
N ILE A 293 -3.06 18.84 50.41
CA ILE A 293 -1.83 18.69 49.62
C ILE A 293 -0.68 18.57 50.62
N SER A 294 0.02 17.43 50.61
CA SER A 294 1.21 17.22 51.43
C SER A 294 2.28 18.26 51.08
N GLU A 295 3.04 18.75 52.07
CA GLU A 295 4.21 19.61 51.81
C GLU A 295 5.28 18.88 50.96
N ASP A 296 5.30 17.54 51.00
CA ASP A 296 6.19 16.75 50.15
C ASP A 296 5.78 16.79 48.67
N ASP A 297 4.53 17.13 48.36
CA ASP A 297 4.05 17.27 46.98
C ASP A 297 4.30 18.68 46.43
N TRP A 298 4.66 19.61 47.32
CA TRP A 298 4.71 21.04 47.02
C TRP A 298 5.42 21.85 48.12
N PRO A 299 6.49 22.64 47.85
CA PRO A 299 7.07 23.10 46.58
C PRO A 299 8.51 22.60 46.34
N VAL A 300 8.72 21.82 45.27
CA VAL A 300 10.07 21.41 44.85
C VAL A 300 10.72 22.52 44.03
N ASP A 301 11.97 22.86 44.37
CA ASP A 301 12.80 23.74 43.54
C ASP A 301 13.06 23.05 42.19
N GLY A 302 12.58 23.64 41.09
CA GLY A 302 12.73 23.04 39.76
C GLY A 302 14.19 22.87 39.32
N ARG A 303 15.14 23.58 39.97
CA ARG A 303 16.58 23.32 39.82
C ARG A 303 17.02 21.93 40.28
N GLN A 304 16.23 21.28 41.13
CA GLN A 304 16.46 19.89 41.58
C GLN A 304 15.86 18.86 40.62
N LEU A 305 14.94 19.28 39.74
CA LEU A 305 14.28 18.42 38.76
C LEU A 305 15.05 18.35 37.43
N THR A 306 15.86 19.36 37.13
CA THR A 306 16.59 19.45 35.87
C THR A 306 17.95 18.75 35.91
N LEU A 307 18.27 18.05 34.82
CA LEU A 307 19.59 17.49 34.56
C LEU A 307 20.47 18.42 33.72
N VAL A 308 19.86 19.42 33.06
CA VAL A 308 20.52 20.33 32.11
C VAL A 308 20.73 21.75 32.66
N GLN A 309 20.54 21.93 33.97
CA GLN A 309 20.59 23.24 34.64
C GLN A 309 19.67 24.25 33.96
N ASP A 310 18.50 23.80 33.53
CA ASP A 310 17.47 24.62 32.94
C ASP A 310 16.15 24.28 33.61
N ASP A 311 15.73 25.17 34.51
CA ASP A 311 14.61 24.89 35.41
C ASP A 311 13.31 24.72 34.60
N PRO A 312 12.69 23.52 34.61
CA PRO A 312 11.45 23.30 33.87
C PRO A 312 10.31 24.19 34.38
N MET A 313 10.37 24.59 35.65
CA MET A 313 9.41 25.49 36.27
C MET A 313 9.64 26.96 35.89
N TYR A 314 10.71 27.35 35.18
CA TYR A 314 10.90 28.72 34.66
C TYR A 314 10.18 28.98 33.34
N TYR A 315 9.73 27.94 32.62
CA TYR A 315 9.04 28.10 31.35
C TYR A 315 7.63 28.70 31.47
N TYR A 316 7.19 29.38 30.41
CA TYR A 316 5.95 30.19 30.41
C TYR A 316 4.83 29.63 29.54
N GLN A 317 5.09 28.55 28.81
CA GLN A 317 4.15 27.96 27.86
C GLN A 317 3.14 27.09 28.61
N SER A 318 1.85 27.34 28.42
CA SER A 318 0.80 26.42 28.90
C SER A 318 1.03 25.02 28.33
N GLY A 319 0.83 23.99 29.15
CA GLY A 319 1.10 22.60 28.81
C GLY A 319 2.44 22.07 29.32
N VAL A 320 3.35 22.93 29.80
CA VAL A 320 4.55 22.46 30.50
C VAL A 320 4.13 21.54 31.65
N THR A 321 4.58 20.29 31.56
CA THR A 321 4.21 19.22 32.48
C THR A 321 5.49 18.62 33.05
N VAL A 322 5.53 18.41 34.36
CA VAL A 322 6.63 17.72 35.04
C VAL A 322 6.10 16.60 35.92
N VAL A 323 6.84 15.50 35.97
CA VAL A 323 6.54 14.34 36.83
C VAL A 323 7.78 14.02 37.64
N PHE A 324 7.64 13.87 38.95
CA PHE A 324 8.77 13.64 39.84
C PHE A 324 8.36 12.90 41.14
N ASP A 325 9.37 12.34 41.81
CA ASP A 325 9.30 11.82 43.16
C ASP A 325 10.35 12.53 44.02
N VAL A 326 9.90 13.30 45.02
CA VAL A 326 10.77 14.08 45.92
C VAL A 326 11.72 13.21 46.73
N ASN A 327 11.32 11.98 47.04
CA ASN A 327 12.13 11.04 47.80
C ASN A 327 13.20 10.37 46.94
N ARG A 328 13.06 10.46 45.61
CA ARG A 328 13.90 9.77 44.63
C ARG A 328 14.35 10.68 43.49
N LEU A 329 14.69 11.93 43.82
CA LEU A 329 15.37 12.84 42.90
C LEU A 329 16.76 12.31 42.54
N ARG A 330 17.20 12.57 41.30
CA ARG A 330 18.54 12.19 40.86
C ARG A 330 19.57 12.90 41.73
N ARG A 331 20.36 12.14 42.48
CA ARG A 331 21.51 12.69 43.22
C ARG A 331 22.67 12.93 42.25
N GLY A 332 23.53 13.88 42.60
CA GLY A 332 24.65 14.36 41.75
C GLY A 332 25.48 13.24 41.11
N PRO A 333 26.24 13.55 40.05
CA PRO A 333 26.71 12.60 39.05
C PRO A 333 27.34 11.35 39.70
N ASP A 334 26.78 10.18 39.39
CA ASP A 334 27.47 8.91 39.61
C ASP A 334 28.54 8.82 38.50
N THR A 335 29.76 9.23 38.81
CA THR A 335 30.90 9.17 37.88
C THR A 335 31.47 7.77 37.76
N SER A 336 30.69 6.72 38.03
CA SER A 336 31.14 5.35 37.83
C SER A 336 31.09 4.96 36.36
N ASP A 337 32.10 4.20 35.94
CA ASP A 337 32.13 3.52 34.64
C ASP A 337 31.24 2.26 34.65
N ARG A 338 30.18 2.24 35.48
CA ARG A 338 29.28 1.10 35.64
C ARG A 338 27.89 1.49 35.13
N PRO A 339 27.13 0.50 34.60
CA PRO A 339 25.75 0.74 34.26
C PRO A 339 24.96 1.15 35.51
N PRO A 340 23.97 2.04 35.37
CA PRO A 340 22.93 2.13 36.39
C PRO A 340 22.32 0.73 36.61
N PRO A 341 21.89 0.41 37.84
CA PRO A 341 21.27 -0.89 38.11
C PRO A 341 20.02 -1.06 37.23
N ALA A 342 19.84 -2.26 36.69
CA ALA A 342 18.64 -2.59 35.94
C ALA A 342 17.45 -2.65 36.90
N ASP A 343 16.49 -1.75 36.70
CA ASP A 343 15.33 -1.57 37.56
C ASP A 343 14.07 -1.40 36.71
N MET A 344 12.90 -1.62 37.32
CA MET A 344 11.60 -1.20 36.80
C MET A 344 10.97 -0.21 37.78
N PHE A 345 10.07 0.65 37.29
CA PHE A 345 9.26 1.51 38.15
C PHE A 345 7.80 1.07 38.08
N SER A 346 7.16 0.95 39.23
CA SER A 346 5.71 0.82 39.35
C SER A 346 5.29 1.52 40.63
N GLY A 347 4.51 2.58 40.49
CA GLY A 347 4.06 3.37 41.64
C GLY A 347 3.51 4.72 41.27
N THR A 348 3.42 5.57 42.27
CA THR A 348 2.80 6.89 42.19
C THR A 348 3.87 7.98 42.21
N MET A 349 3.76 8.96 41.32
CA MET A 349 4.57 10.19 41.32
C MET A 349 3.70 11.44 41.43
N THR A 350 4.32 12.56 41.78
CA THR A 350 3.67 13.88 41.72
C THR A 350 3.74 14.40 40.28
N VAL A 351 2.63 14.94 39.79
CA VAL A 351 2.54 15.60 38.48
C VAL A 351 2.12 17.05 38.66
N VAL A 352 2.81 17.94 37.94
CA VAL A 352 2.47 19.37 37.90
C VAL A 352 2.29 19.78 36.44
N LEU A 353 1.17 20.43 36.15
CA LEU A 353 0.80 20.92 34.82
C LEU A 353 0.60 22.44 34.86
N LEU A 354 1.40 23.19 34.11
CA LEU A 354 1.21 24.63 33.91
C LEU A 354 0.01 24.87 33.00
N VAL A 355 -1.04 25.48 33.54
CA VAL A 355 -2.28 25.75 32.79
C VAL A 355 -2.23 27.13 32.15
N GLN A 356 -1.77 28.13 32.88
CA GLN A 356 -1.76 29.52 32.44
C GLN A 356 -0.72 30.34 33.21
N ARG A 357 -0.15 31.34 32.56
CA ARG A 357 0.63 32.41 33.20
C ARG A 357 -0.20 33.70 33.28
N ARG A 358 -0.08 34.42 34.40
CA ARG A 358 -0.77 35.69 34.66
C ARG A 358 0.19 36.72 35.26
N ASN A 359 0.00 37.97 34.87
CA ASN A 359 0.69 39.12 35.47
C ASN A 359 -0.02 39.53 36.78
N TYR A 360 0.73 40.06 37.76
CA TYR A 360 0.32 40.33 39.16
C TYR A 360 -0.87 41.27 39.37
N GLU A 361 -1.40 41.88 38.31
CA GLU A 361 -2.36 42.98 38.45
C GLU A 361 -3.79 42.54 38.86
N ARG A 362 -4.08 41.24 39.05
CA ARG A 362 -5.41 40.76 39.47
C ARG A 362 -5.35 39.73 40.60
N ASP A 363 -5.72 40.14 41.80
CA ASP A 363 -5.96 39.25 42.94
C ASP A 363 -7.42 38.75 42.94
N PRO A 364 -7.70 37.44 43.10
CA PRO A 364 -6.78 36.30 43.18
C PRO A 364 -6.36 35.76 41.80
N ILE A 365 -5.07 35.45 41.65
CA ILE A 365 -4.40 35.37 40.35
C ILE A 365 -4.79 34.10 39.56
N CYS A 366 -5.05 32.99 40.26
CA CYS A 366 -5.39 31.69 39.65
C CYS A 366 -6.86 31.24 39.78
N GLN A 367 -7.74 32.02 40.43
CA GLN A 367 -9.17 31.64 40.55
C GLN A 367 -9.99 32.02 39.30
N GLU A 368 -9.60 33.10 38.62
CA GLU A 368 -10.31 33.63 37.46
C GLU A 368 -9.54 33.49 36.15
N LEU A 369 -9.12 32.26 35.83
CA LEU A 369 -8.46 32.01 34.55
C LEU A 369 -9.42 32.27 33.37
N PRO A 370 -8.95 32.91 32.29
CA PRO A 370 -9.67 32.87 31.01
C PRO A 370 -9.66 31.43 30.46
N ASN A 371 -10.43 31.18 29.40
CA ASN A 371 -10.34 29.90 28.68
C ASN A 371 -8.88 29.66 28.27
N THR A 372 -8.35 28.53 28.72
CA THR A 372 -6.97 28.11 28.45
C THR A 372 -6.95 27.17 27.24
N ILE A 373 -5.77 26.68 26.86
CA ILE A 373 -5.67 25.61 25.86
C ILE A 373 -6.39 24.32 26.30
N PHE A 374 -6.64 24.17 27.61
CA PHE A 374 -7.37 23.05 28.18
C PHE A 374 -8.88 23.31 28.34
N GLY A 375 -9.37 24.47 27.92
CA GLY A 375 -10.77 24.86 28.05
C GLY A 375 -11.05 25.73 29.28
N ASP A 376 -12.30 25.69 29.76
CA ASP A 376 -12.73 26.46 30.93
C ASP A 376 -12.36 25.72 32.23
N MET A 377 -11.32 26.21 32.89
CA MET A 377 -10.83 25.64 34.14
C MET A 377 -11.82 25.77 35.29
N ARG A 378 -12.77 26.71 35.24
CA ARG A 378 -13.79 26.90 36.30
C ARG A 378 -14.85 25.81 36.26
N ALA A 379 -15.04 25.18 35.10
CA ALA A 379 -15.95 24.05 34.93
C ALA A 379 -15.37 22.75 35.50
N LEU A 380 -14.07 22.73 35.83
CA LEU A 380 -13.38 21.55 36.35
C LEU A 380 -13.25 21.64 37.88
N PRO A 381 -13.38 20.52 38.61
CA PRO A 381 -13.36 20.50 40.08
C PRO A 381 -11.93 20.53 40.66
N TYR A 382 -10.94 21.05 39.92
CA TYR A 382 -9.52 20.96 40.27
C TYR A 382 -9.01 22.21 40.96
N THR A 383 -8.09 22.04 41.90
CA THR A 383 -7.39 23.15 42.54
C THR A 383 -6.28 23.63 41.64
N VAL A 384 -6.41 24.85 41.13
CA VAL A 384 -5.32 25.57 40.47
C VAL A 384 -4.57 26.37 41.54
N ARG A 385 -3.27 26.12 41.69
CA ARG A 385 -2.41 26.84 42.64
C ARG A 385 -1.34 27.66 41.93
N GLU A 386 -0.90 28.69 42.62
CA GLU A 386 0.27 29.47 42.27
C GLU A 386 1.52 28.62 42.51
N SER A 387 2.30 28.41 41.44
CA SER A 387 3.41 27.48 41.47
C SER A 387 4.71 28.15 41.94
N ILE A 388 5.16 29.20 41.25
CA ILE A 388 6.34 29.96 41.63
C ILE A 388 6.10 31.40 41.18
N SER A 389 6.17 32.32 42.13
CA SER A 389 6.19 33.77 41.88
C SER A 389 7.51 34.12 41.17
N THR A 390 7.42 34.52 39.90
CA THR A 390 8.56 35.10 39.16
C THR A 390 8.42 36.62 39.13
N ALA A 391 9.52 37.37 39.04
CA ALA A 391 9.49 38.84 39.03
C ALA A 391 8.64 39.38 37.85
N GLY A 392 7.38 39.70 38.13
CA GLY A 392 6.38 40.17 37.16
C GLY A 392 5.23 39.20 36.79
N ASP A 393 5.34 37.89 36.99
CA ASP A 393 4.24 36.97 36.69
C ASP A 393 4.14 35.77 37.65
N GLU A 394 2.91 35.29 37.82
CA GLU A 394 2.58 34.04 38.51
C GLU A 394 2.15 32.95 37.54
N LYS A 395 2.39 31.72 37.99
CA LYS A 395 2.16 30.49 37.23
C LYS A 395 1.04 29.72 37.90
N CYS A 396 -0.04 29.52 37.16
CA CYS A 396 -1.20 28.80 37.61
C CYS A 396 -1.09 27.35 37.14
N SER A 397 -0.86 26.44 38.08
CA SER A 397 -0.61 25.03 37.81
C SER A 397 -1.62 24.12 38.50
N LEU A 398 -1.94 23.01 37.85
CA LEU A 398 -2.57 21.87 38.51
C LEU A 398 -1.51 21.00 39.14
N ILE A 399 -1.83 20.45 40.30
CA ILE A 399 -0.99 19.48 41.01
C ILE A 399 -1.82 18.21 41.20
N GLY A 400 -1.20 17.06 41.01
CA GLY A 400 -1.87 15.79 41.17
C GLY A 400 -0.90 14.64 41.41
N LYS A 401 -1.46 13.44 41.38
CA LYS A 401 -0.76 12.17 41.45
C LYS A 401 -0.96 11.40 40.15
N ILE A 402 0.10 10.75 39.69
CA ILE A 402 0.08 9.90 38.50
C ILE A 402 0.59 8.51 38.89
N ASP A 403 -0.20 7.49 38.58
CA ASP A 403 0.16 6.09 38.80
C ASP A 403 0.58 5.49 37.46
N PHE A 404 1.82 5.03 37.36
CA PHE A 404 2.30 4.39 36.14
C PHE A 404 3.32 3.29 36.41
N THR A 405 3.43 2.39 35.44
CA THR A 405 4.49 1.38 35.37
C THR A 405 5.37 1.67 34.17
N ALA A 406 6.68 1.71 34.36
CA ALA A 406 7.67 1.97 33.34
C ALA A 406 8.79 0.92 33.40
N GLY A 407 9.16 0.42 32.22
CA GLY A 407 10.20 -0.58 32.04
C GLY A 407 10.50 -0.79 30.57
N VAL A 408 10.93 -2.00 30.24
CA VAL A 408 11.00 -2.49 28.85
C VAL A 408 10.10 -3.71 28.70
N THR A 409 9.73 -4.05 27.48
CA THR A 409 9.00 -5.28 27.14
C THR A 409 9.76 -6.02 26.05
N ARG A 410 9.76 -7.35 26.11
CA ARG A 410 10.24 -8.20 25.03
C ARG A 410 9.07 -8.54 24.11
N SER A 411 8.92 -7.80 23.03
CA SER A 411 7.86 -8.03 22.07
C SER A 411 8.20 -9.21 21.17
N HIS A 412 7.42 -10.28 21.28
CA HIS A 412 7.47 -11.40 20.33
C HIS A 412 7.16 -10.96 18.90
N ARG A 413 6.45 -9.84 18.74
CA ARG A 413 6.07 -9.32 17.43
C ARG A 413 5.87 -7.81 17.48
N ALA A 414 6.93 -7.09 17.12
CA ALA A 414 6.88 -5.66 16.88
C ALA A 414 6.68 -5.39 15.39
N THR A 415 5.97 -4.32 15.04
CA THR A 415 5.71 -3.94 13.64
C THR A 415 6.36 -2.60 13.34
N TYR A 416 7.05 -2.52 12.20
CA TYR A 416 7.58 -1.24 11.69
C TYR A 416 6.41 -0.35 11.28
N ILE A 417 6.19 0.73 12.01
CA ILE A 417 5.20 1.77 11.70
C ILE A 417 5.81 2.85 10.80
N SER A 418 7.12 3.05 10.87
CA SER A 418 7.93 3.77 9.89
C SER A 418 9.29 3.06 9.72
N PRO A 419 10.13 3.42 8.74
CA PRO A 419 11.39 2.71 8.48
C PRO A 419 12.41 2.65 9.63
N ARG A 420 12.19 3.43 10.70
CA ARG A 420 13.06 3.49 11.88
C ARG A 420 12.28 3.36 13.18
N LEU A 421 10.98 3.06 13.11
CA LEU A 421 10.11 3.09 14.28
C LEU A 421 9.31 1.80 14.30
N VAL A 422 9.47 1.05 15.38
CA VAL A 422 8.72 -0.17 15.64
C VAL A 422 7.80 0.04 16.82
N GLU A 423 6.72 -0.71 16.85
CA GLU A 423 5.76 -0.72 17.94
C GLU A 423 5.34 -2.13 18.30
N ASP A 424 5.21 -2.40 19.60
CA ASP A 424 4.68 -3.66 20.11
C ASP A 424 3.18 -3.80 19.79
N THR A 425 2.79 -5.01 19.40
CA THR A 425 1.40 -5.36 19.06
C THR A 425 0.67 -6.11 20.18
N THR A 426 1.36 -6.41 21.29
CA THR A 426 0.79 -7.06 22.48
C THR A 426 -0.17 -6.11 23.18
N PRO A 427 -1.43 -6.50 23.53
CA PRO A 427 -2.32 -5.64 24.31
C PRO A 427 -1.65 -5.11 25.59
N ILE A 428 -1.87 -3.85 25.94
CA ILE A 428 -1.11 -3.19 27.03
C ILE A 428 -1.31 -3.87 28.38
N GLU A 429 -2.47 -4.49 28.60
CA GLU A 429 -2.83 -5.28 29.77
C GLU A 429 -2.05 -6.61 29.88
N ASP A 430 -1.55 -7.12 28.76
CA ASP A 430 -0.80 -8.39 28.66
C ASP A 430 0.72 -8.15 28.60
N VAL A 431 1.17 -6.89 28.58
CA VAL A 431 2.59 -6.54 28.53
C VAL A 431 3.28 -6.94 29.84
N VAL A 432 4.39 -7.67 29.69
CA VAL A 432 5.29 -7.99 30.80
C VAL A 432 6.40 -6.94 30.86
N TYR A 433 6.45 -6.20 31.96
CA TYR A 433 7.50 -5.21 32.21
C TYR A 433 8.74 -5.87 32.80
N GLU A 434 9.87 -5.65 32.15
CA GLU A 434 11.19 -6.12 32.57
C GLU A 434 12.06 -4.95 33.06
N PRO A 435 12.96 -5.18 34.03
CA PRO A 435 13.89 -4.18 34.50
C PRO A 435 14.96 -3.86 33.45
N ASN A 436 15.38 -2.60 33.37
CA ASN A 436 16.41 -2.16 32.43
C ASN A 436 17.26 -1.01 33.01
N PRO A 437 18.56 -0.92 32.70
CA PRO A 437 19.44 0.14 33.23
C PRO A 437 18.92 1.57 32.95
N TRP A 438 18.25 1.77 31.82
CA TRP A 438 17.85 3.11 31.38
C TRP A 438 16.52 3.61 31.94
N VAL A 439 15.79 2.80 32.71
CA VAL A 439 14.44 3.16 33.20
C VAL A 439 14.48 4.41 34.08
N TRP A 440 15.32 4.43 35.13
CA TRP A 440 15.41 5.58 36.03
C TRP A 440 16.05 6.79 35.39
N GLU A 441 17.02 6.56 34.52
CA GLU A 441 17.68 7.62 33.76
C GLU A 441 16.70 8.33 32.81
N ALA A 442 15.81 7.56 32.16
CA ALA A 442 14.72 8.10 31.36
C ALA A 442 13.73 8.89 32.22
N ILE A 443 13.29 8.32 33.36
CA ILE A 443 12.37 8.98 34.29
C ILE A 443 12.93 10.31 34.81
N TRP A 444 14.21 10.35 35.21
CA TRP A 444 14.86 11.60 35.66
C TRP A 444 15.04 12.62 34.53
N THR A 445 15.04 12.20 33.28
CA THR A 445 15.12 13.10 32.11
C THR A 445 13.74 13.64 31.70
N MET A 446 12.65 13.00 32.15
CA MET A 446 11.29 13.39 31.77
C MET A 446 10.93 14.85 32.09
N PRO A 447 11.25 15.45 33.26
CA PRO A 447 10.89 16.84 33.54
C PRO A 447 11.43 17.82 32.50
N ASP A 448 12.70 17.68 32.13
CA ASP A 448 13.35 18.50 31.11
C ASP A 448 12.74 18.24 29.72
N LEU A 449 12.53 16.97 29.37
CA LEU A 449 12.08 16.57 28.05
C LEU A 449 10.61 16.92 27.80
N MET A 450 9.73 16.68 28.76
CA MET A 450 8.31 17.05 28.69
C MET A 450 8.16 18.57 28.60
N THR A 451 8.97 19.33 29.33
CA THR A 451 9.02 20.80 29.20
C THR A 451 9.42 21.20 27.79
N MET A 452 10.48 20.59 27.25
CA MET A 452 10.95 20.86 25.89
C MET A 452 9.88 20.52 24.84
N LEU A 453 9.22 19.37 24.94
CA LEU A 453 8.14 18.94 24.04
C LEU A 453 6.94 19.90 24.07
N ALA A 454 6.57 20.40 25.26
CA ALA A 454 5.49 21.38 25.41
C ALA A 454 5.86 22.73 24.77
N VAL A 455 7.09 23.20 24.98
CA VAL A 455 7.59 24.46 24.41
C VAL A 455 7.73 24.38 22.89
N MET A 456 8.18 23.25 22.37
CA MET A 456 8.27 23.00 20.93
C MET A 456 6.89 22.73 20.30
N ASN A 457 5.86 22.46 21.10
CA ASN A 457 4.52 22.08 20.66
C ASN A 457 4.53 20.88 19.69
N THR A 458 5.37 19.88 19.95
CA THR A 458 5.56 18.73 19.06
C THR A 458 4.72 17.51 19.42
N SER A 459 4.04 17.51 20.57
CA SER A 459 3.25 16.35 20.99
C SER A 459 2.04 16.08 20.11
N GLN A 460 1.51 17.11 19.43
CA GLN A 460 0.28 17.08 18.61
C GLN A 460 -0.95 16.52 19.34
N VAL A 461 -0.91 16.41 20.67
CA VAL A 461 -2.01 15.85 21.47
C VAL A 461 -3.09 16.92 21.64
N PRO A 462 -4.38 16.61 21.38
CA PRO A 462 -5.47 17.54 21.65
C PRO A 462 -5.50 17.95 23.13
N THR A 463 -5.56 19.25 23.39
CA THR A 463 -5.51 19.82 24.75
C THR A 463 -6.89 20.16 25.31
N TYR A 464 -7.81 20.62 24.46
CA TYR A 464 -9.10 21.16 24.91
C TYR A 464 -9.97 20.11 25.62
N ASN A 465 -10.31 20.36 26.89
CA ASN A 465 -11.05 19.44 27.77
C ASN A 465 -10.46 18.03 27.84
N ASN A 466 -9.14 17.89 27.69
CA ASN A 466 -8.46 16.61 27.52
C ASN A 466 -7.18 16.50 28.38
N ILE A 467 -7.20 17.06 29.59
CA ILE A 467 -6.04 17.20 30.47
C ILE A 467 -5.36 15.85 30.76
N ASP A 468 -6.14 14.84 31.12
CA ASP A 468 -5.59 13.54 31.54
C ASP A 468 -4.87 12.83 30.38
N ASN A 469 -5.49 12.83 29.20
CA ASN A 469 -4.88 12.25 28.00
C ASN A 469 -3.66 13.06 27.55
N TYR A 470 -3.72 14.40 27.63
CA TYR A 470 -2.55 15.25 27.35
C TYR A 470 -1.37 14.88 28.25
N VAL A 471 -1.59 14.80 29.56
CA VAL A 471 -0.53 14.48 30.53
C VAL A 471 -0.05 13.04 30.35
N SER A 472 -0.95 12.09 30.16
CA SER A 472 -0.61 10.68 29.89
C SER A 472 0.26 10.54 28.64
N SER A 473 -0.09 11.21 27.55
CA SER A 473 0.71 11.23 26.32
C SER A 473 2.05 11.95 26.49
N MET A 474 2.10 13.07 27.21
CA MET A 474 3.37 13.78 27.49
C MET A 474 4.33 12.90 28.30
N VAL A 475 3.81 12.19 29.29
CA VAL A 475 4.58 11.23 30.10
C VAL A 475 5.09 10.08 29.25
N ARG A 476 4.24 9.52 28.39
CA ARG A 476 4.60 8.46 27.46
C ARG A 476 5.69 8.91 26.49
N GLN A 477 5.50 10.04 25.81
CA GLN A 477 6.48 10.60 24.87
C GLN A 477 7.80 10.95 25.54
N GLY A 478 7.74 11.53 26.75
CA GLY A 478 8.91 11.85 27.55
C GLY A 478 9.72 10.61 27.92
N TYR A 479 9.07 9.59 28.48
CA TYR A 479 9.77 8.36 28.85
C TYR A 479 10.39 7.65 27.64
N LEU A 480 9.60 7.42 26.58
CA LEU A 480 10.07 6.68 25.40
C LEU A 480 11.18 7.44 24.66
N GLY A 481 11.04 8.76 24.48
CA GLY A 481 12.07 9.57 23.82
C GLY A 481 13.37 9.67 24.63
N ALA A 482 13.27 9.74 25.96
CA ALA A 482 14.44 9.72 26.82
C ALA A 482 15.14 8.35 26.79
N TRP A 483 14.38 7.25 26.83
CA TRP A 483 14.93 5.91 26.74
C TRP A 483 15.60 5.67 25.38
N ASP A 484 14.96 6.06 24.27
CA ASP A 484 15.53 5.94 22.92
C ASP A 484 16.81 6.74 22.74
N MET A 485 16.92 7.89 23.41
CA MET A 485 18.15 8.65 23.46
C MET A 485 19.25 7.93 24.23
N LEU A 486 18.92 7.34 25.38
CA LEU A 486 19.88 6.64 26.22
C LEU A 486 20.39 5.37 25.54
N SER A 487 19.50 4.54 25.00
CA SER A 487 19.88 3.33 24.28
C SER A 487 20.76 3.65 23.07
N ARG A 488 20.37 4.61 22.24
CA ARG A 488 21.18 4.97 21.06
C ARG A 488 22.48 5.69 21.39
N GLY A 489 22.50 6.50 22.43
CA GLY A 489 23.68 7.27 22.84
C GLY A 489 24.73 6.41 23.52
N PHE A 490 24.30 5.35 24.20
CA PHE A 490 25.14 4.61 25.12
C PHE A 490 25.17 3.11 24.87
N ASP A 491 24.42 2.50 23.95
CA ASP A 491 24.56 1.06 23.68
C ASP A 491 25.69 0.75 22.67
N MET A 492 26.39 -0.37 22.88
CA MET A 492 27.50 -0.84 22.04
C MET A 492 26.96 -1.64 20.84
N PRO A 493 27.21 -1.19 19.60
CA PRO A 493 26.75 -1.90 18.42
C PRO A 493 27.47 -3.24 18.20
N GLU A 494 28.67 -3.43 18.77
CA GLU A 494 29.49 -4.65 18.59
C GLU A 494 29.05 -5.83 19.47
N SER A 495 28.30 -5.56 20.53
CA SER A 495 27.75 -6.57 21.46
C SER A 495 26.24 -6.65 21.44
N ALA A 496 25.59 -5.86 20.59
CA ALA A 496 24.17 -5.96 20.33
C ALA A 496 23.88 -7.34 19.71
N GLU A 497 22.87 -8.04 20.25
CA GLU A 497 22.33 -9.23 19.60
C GLU A 497 21.88 -8.90 18.17
N THR A 498 21.52 -9.90 17.37
CA THR A 498 20.85 -9.61 16.10
C THR A 498 19.40 -10.02 16.20
N TYR A 499 18.50 -9.09 15.88
CA TYR A 499 17.09 -9.43 15.78
C TYR A 499 16.78 -10.04 14.42
N SER A 500 15.74 -10.87 14.40
CA SER A 500 15.18 -11.40 13.17
C SER A 500 14.04 -10.50 12.71
N ALA A 501 14.17 -9.92 11.52
CA ALA A 501 13.13 -9.13 10.89
C ALA A 501 12.59 -9.83 9.64
N PHE A 502 11.29 -9.70 9.40
CA PHE A 502 10.59 -10.21 8.22
C PHE A 502 10.11 -9.00 7.40
N PRO A 503 10.81 -8.65 6.31
CA PRO A 503 10.47 -7.48 5.52
C PRO A 503 9.07 -7.56 4.94
N ALA A 504 8.34 -6.45 4.95
CA ALA A 504 7.10 -6.32 4.19
C ALA A 504 7.43 -6.01 2.72
N GLU A 505 7.03 -6.90 1.83
CA GLU A 505 7.20 -6.71 0.40
C GLU A 505 5.95 -6.01 -0.16
N PRO A 506 6.08 -4.87 -0.87
CA PRO A 506 4.94 -4.19 -1.47
C PRO A 506 4.31 -5.07 -2.55
N ARG A 507 2.97 -5.13 -2.56
CA ARG A 507 2.18 -5.96 -3.48
C ARG A 507 0.98 -5.17 -4.01
N LEU A 508 0.47 -5.61 -5.15
CA LEU A 508 -0.78 -5.11 -5.71
C LEU A 508 -1.80 -6.24 -5.75
N LEU A 509 -2.87 -6.11 -4.95
CA LEU A 509 -3.96 -7.07 -4.90
C LEU A 509 -4.91 -6.81 -6.06
N ALA A 510 -5.14 -7.83 -6.90
CA ALA A 510 -6.21 -7.80 -7.88
C ALA A 510 -7.56 -7.99 -7.19
N ASP A 511 -8.44 -7.00 -7.36
CA ASP A 511 -9.84 -7.01 -6.94
C ASP A 511 -10.71 -7.02 -8.21
N VAL A 512 -11.39 -8.14 -8.45
CA VAL A 512 -12.10 -8.37 -9.71
C VAL A 512 -13.59 -8.12 -9.57
N SER A 513 -14.10 -7.18 -10.37
CA SER A 513 -15.53 -6.92 -10.50
C SER A 513 -16.21 -8.04 -11.31
N PHE A 514 -16.70 -9.06 -10.62
CA PHE A 514 -17.48 -10.17 -11.20
C PHE A 514 -18.63 -9.67 -12.09
N ALA A 515 -19.31 -8.59 -11.69
CA ALA A 515 -20.38 -8.00 -12.48
C ALA A 515 -19.89 -7.55 -13.87
N ARG A 516 -18.72 -6.90 -13.96
CA ARG A 516 -18.12 -6.49 -15.24
C ARG A 516 -17.65 -7.68 -16.05
N VAL A 517 -16.97 -8.66 -15.42
CA VAL A 517 -16.52 -9.89 -16.09
C VAL A 517 -17.69 -10.65 -16.70
N PHE A 518 -18.76 -10.89 -15.94
CA PHE A 518 -19.92 -11.63 -16.42
C PHE A 518 -20.81 -10.83 -17.37
N THR A 519 -20.83 -9.49 -17.26
CA THR A 519 -21.46 -8.64 -18.28
C THR A 519 -20.72 -8.76 -19.61
N TRP A 520 -19.39 -8.70 -19.59
CA TRP A 520 -18.56 -8.92 -20.77
C TRP A 520 -18.80 -10.32 -21.36
N LEU A 521 -18.79 -11.36 -20.53
CA LEU A 521 -19.08 -12.73 -20.96
C LEU A 521 -20.48 -12.85 -21.57
N GLY A 522 -21.49 -12.27 -20.92
CA GLY A 522 -22.88 -12.25 -21.40
C GLY A 522 -22.99 -11.63 -22.79
N LEU A 523 -22.29 -10.52 -23.05
CA LEU A 523 -22.23 -9.90 -24.37
C LEU A 523 -21.53 -10.79 -25.40
N CYS A 524 -20.43 -11.45 -25.05
CA CYS A 524 -19.75 -12.45 -25.89
C CYS A 524 -20.65 -13.66 -26.22
N LEU A 525 -21.39 -14.16 -25.24
CA LEU A 525 -22.32 -15.28 -25.43
C LEU A 525 -23.53 -14.86 -26.25
N LEU A 526 -24.02 -13.63 -26.13
CA LEU A 526 -25.09 -13.10 -26.98
C LEU A 526 -24.72 -13.15 -28.46
N MET A 527 -23.47 -12.79 -28.79
CA MET A 527 -22.95 -12.92 -30.15
C MET A 527 -22.91 -14.39 -30.60
N THR A 528 -22.40 -15.28 -29.74
CA THR A 528 -22.35 -16.72 -30.03
C THR A 528 -23.76 -17.29 -30.29
N LEU A 529 -24.73 -16.97 -29.42
CA LEU A 529 -26.14 -17.37 -29.55
C LEU A 529 -26.77 -16.82 -30.83
N SER A 530 -26.53 -15.55 -31.17
CA SER A 530 -27.03 -14.98 -32.43
C SER A 530 -26.45 -15.70 -33.65
N GLY A 531 -25.19 -16.14 -33.58
CA GLY A 531 -24.56 -16.93 -34.63
C GLY A 531 -25.15 -18.33 -34.79
N VAL A 532 -25.47 -18.99 -33.67
CA VAL A 532 -26.17 -20.29 -33.66
C VAL A 532 -27.52 -20.17 -34.35
N LEU A 533 -28.29 -19.12 -34.03
CA LEU A 533 -29.59 -18.87 -34.65
C LEU A 533 -29.47 -18.60 -36.15
N ILE A 534 -28.48 -17.81 -36.57
CA ILE A 534 -28.25 -17.51 -37.99
C ILE A 534 -27.86 -18.77 -38.76
N LEU A 535 -26.88 -19.54 -38.29
CA LEU A 535 -26.42 -20.75 -38.99
C LEU A 535 -27.45 -21.88 -38.96
N GLY A 536 -28.18 -22.02 -37.86
CA GLY A 536 -29.13 -23.11 -37.68
C GLY A 536 -30.47 -22.90 -38.37
N ILE A 537 -30.93 -21.64 -38.46
CA ILE A 537 -32.31 -21.33 -38.87
C ILE A 537 -32.36 -20.50 -40.17
N VAL A 538 -31.41 -19.58 -40.39
CA VAL A 538 -31.51 -18.58 -41.46
C VAL A 538 -30.68 -18.92 -42.69
N LEU A 539 -29.39 -19.20 -42.50
CA LEU A 539 -28.45 -19.46 -43.59
C LEU A 539 -28.51 -20.93 -44.03
N ARG A 540 -28.47 -21.17 -45.34
CA ARG A 540 -28.31 -22.51 -45.90
C ARG A 540 -26.83 -22.81 -46.16
N ALA A 541 -26.51 -24.09 -46.33
CA ALA A 541 -25.14 -24.51 -46.66
C ALA A 541 -24.61 -23.80 -47.94
N ASP A 542 -25.48 -23.58 -48.92
CA ASP A 542 -25.16 -22.89 -50.17
C ASP A 542 -24.80 -21.42 -49.97
N ASP A 543 -25.38 -20.78 -48.95
CA ASP A 543 -25.08 -19.38 -48.59
C ASP A 543 -23.70 -19.23 -47.95
N LEU A 544 -23.03 -20.33 -47.57
CA LEU A 544 -21.71 -20.37 -46.95
C LEU A 544 -20.59 -20.78 -47.92
N THR A 545 -20.92 -21.32 -49.09
CA THR A 545 -19.94 -21.76 -50.09
C THR A 545 -19.55 -20.64 -51.06
N PRO A 546 -18.26 -20.28 -51.19
CA PRO A 546 -17.82 -19.24 -52.13
C PRO A 546 -18.28 -19.56 -53.57
N PRO A 547 -18.49 -18.54 -54.43
CA PRO A 547 -19.06 -18.78 -55.76
C PRO A 547 -18.13 -19.67 -56.56
N GLU A 548 -18.67 -20.72 -57.19
CA GLU A 548 -17.90 -21.62 -58.04
C GLU A 548 -17.21 -20.91 -59.21
N THR A 549 -17.64 -19.70 -59.57
CA THR A 549 -17.04 -18.90 -60.65
C THR A 549 -15.61 -18.45 -60.37
N LEU A 550 -15.17 -18.36 -59.10
CA LEU A 550 -13.76 -18.13 -58.75
C LEU A 550 -12.89 -19.41 -58.85
N ARG A 551 -13.52 -20.59 -58.95
CA ARG A 551 -12.85 -21.87 -59.19
C ARG A 551 -12.49 -22.07 -60.67
N GLY A 552 -13.17 -21.35 -61.57
CA GLY A 552 -12.83 -21.30 -63.00
C GLY A 552 -11.63 -20.40 -63.32
N GLU A 553 -11.27 -19.47 -62.43
CA GLU A 553 -10.16 -18.54 -62.61
C GLU A 553 -8.78 -19.15 -62.32
N GLU A 554 -8.71 -20.35 -61.72
CA GLU A 554 -7.47 -21.15 -61.74
C GLU A 554 -7.11 -21.65 -63.16
N ARG A 555 -8.01 -21.50 -64.14
CA ARG A 555 -7.72 -21.72 -65.56
C ARG A 555 -7.24 -20.46 -66.30
N MET A 556 -7.15 -19.29 -65.64
CA MET A 556 -6.59 -18.04 -66.18
C MET A 556 -5.25 -17.65 -65.53
N ARG A 557 -4.54 -18.60 -64.91
CA ARG A 557 -3.23 -18.39 -64.29
C ARG A 557 -2.05 -18.28 -65.28
N ASP A 558 -2.33 -17.87 -66.53
CA ASP A 558 -1.34 -17.59 -67.58
C ASP A 558 -1.31 -16.11 -68.01
N VAL A 559 -1.96 -15.19 -67.29
CA VAL A 559 -1.81 -13.75 -67.53
C VAL A 559 -1.07 -13.10 -66.37
N GLY A 560 0.09 -12.51 -66.68
CA GLY A 560 1.10 -12.07 -65.74
C GLY A 560 0.71 -10.94 -64.77
N PRO A 561 1.58 -10.64 -63.79
CA PRO A 561 1.25 -9.92 -62.55
C PRO A 561 1.02 -8.40 -62.67
N GLN A 562 0.84 -7.86 -63.88
CA GLN A 562 0.69 -6.41 -64.08
C GLN A 562 -0.75 -5.88 -64.01
N THR A 563 -1.78 -6.71 -64.15
CA THR A 563 -3.18 -6.24 -64.25
C THR A 563 -3.94 -6.13 -62.93
N PHE A 564 -3.40 -6.61 -61.80
CA PHE A 564 -4.12 -6.60 -60.52
C PHE A 564 -3.99 -5.27 -59.75
N LEU A 565 -2.90 -4.53 -59.94
CA LEU A 565 -2.68 -3.23 -59.29
C LEU A 565 -3.48 -2.08 -59.93
N ASP A 566 -3.69 -2.13 -61.25
CA ASP A 566 -4.48 -1.11 -61.96
C ASP A 566 -5.99 -1.19 -61.67
N LEU A 567 -6.49 -2.34 -61.19
CA LEU A 567 -7.91 -2.50 -60.86
C LEU A 567 -8.27 -2.07 -59.43
N MET A 568 -7.27 -1.89 -58.56
CA MET A 568 -7.46 -1.51 -57.15
C MET A 568 -7.28 -0.01 -56.89
N LEU A 569 -6.72 0.74 -57.85
CA LEU A 569 -6.43 2.19 -57.72
C LEU A 569 -7.26 3.08 -58.67
N GLY A 570 -8.34 2.54 -59.27
CA GLY A 570 -9.31 3.29 -60.07
C GLY A 570 -10.54 3.75 -59.28
#